data_AF-A0A428ISW1-F1
#
_entry.id   AF-A0A428ISW1-F1
#
_cell.length_a   1.000
_cell.length_b   1.000
_cell.length_c   1.000
_cell.angle_alpha   90.00
_cell.angle_beta   90.00
_cell.angle_gamma   90.00
#
_symmetry.space_group_name_H-M   'P 1'
#
loop_
_entity.id
_entity.type
_entity.pdbx_description
1 polymer ?
#
loop_
_entity_poly.entity_id
_entity_poly.type
_entity_poly.pdbx_seq_one_letter_code
_entity_poly.pdbx_strand_id
1 'polypeptide(L)'
;MNTLDKVKQWFIDRDLENGGRLDKQSLKLSEEFGELCAGYLKKNEQLTKDSIGDCAVVIVGLALLIKEDVQGIFKDSEIFREEEVMECFKSLNVHISEFQLSQDLADKKLCRYNLMYAVRHLRIISKSLGYSFEECFELAYQEIKDRKGRWIDGTFVKEEDLPNETKI
;
A
#
# COMPACT_ATOMS: atom_id res chain seq x y z
N MET A 1 -5.01 -11.21 -16.35
CA MET A 1 -4.28 -10.92 -15.10
C MET A 1 -5.07 -9.90 -14.32
N ASN A 2 -5.44 -10.18 -13.06
CA ASN A 2 -6.18 -9.22 -12.22
C ASN A 2 -5.24 -8.10 -11.73
N THR A 3 -5.78 -7.03 -11.15
CA THR A 3 -4.99 -5.87 -10.67
C THR A 3 -3.89 -6.28 -9.70
N LEU A 4 -4.19 -7.20 -8.77
CA LEU A 4 -3.23 -7.66 -7.77
C LEU A 4 -2.01 -8.33 -8.43
N ASP A 5 -2.23 -9.22 -9.39
CA ASP A 5 -1.15 -9.86 -10.15
C ASP A 5 -0.34 -8.84 -10.96
N LYS A 6 -0.99 -7.83 -11.54
CA LYS A 6 -0.30 -6.75 -12.27
C LYS A 6 0.59 -5.90 -11.36
N VAL A 7 0.14 -5.55 -10.15
CA VAL A 7 0.92 -4.79 -9.18
C VAL A 7 2.09 -5.63 -8.65
N LYS A 8 1.85 -6.91 -8.34
CA LYS A 8 2.94 -7.84 -7.98
C LYS A 8 4.02 -7.88 -9.06
N GLN A 9 3.61 -8.06 -10.31
CA GLN A 9 4.55 -8.10 -11.44
C GLN A 9 5.30 -6.77 -11.59
N TRP A 10 4.62 -5.64 -11.40
CA TRP A 10 5.25 -4.31 -11.45
C TRP A 10 6.44 -4.16 -10.49
N PHE A 11 6.30 -4.66 -9.25
CA PHE A 11 7.38 -4.65 -8.26
C PHE A 11 8.50 -5.64 -8.60
N ILE A 12 8.16 -6.83 -9.09
CA ILE A 12 9.13 -7.86 -9.51
C ILE A 12 9.97 -7.36 -10.69
N ASP A 13 9.34 -6.78 -11.71
CA ASP A 13 10.01 -6.24 -12.90
C ASP A 13 10.98 -5.09 -12.57
N ARG A 14 10.82 -4.47 -11.39
CA ARG A 14 11.65 -3.37 -10.90
C ARG A 14 12.60 -3.80 -9.79
N ASP A 15 12.79 -5.11 -9.59
CA ASP A 15 13.77 -5.66 -8.65
C ASP A 15 13.59 -5.18 -7.20
N LEU A 16 12.33 -5.12 -6.74
CA LEU A 16 11.99 -4.75 -5.35
C LEU A 16 12.78 -5.55 -4.32
N GLU A 17 13.03 -6.85 -4.54
CA GLU A 17 13.73 -7.71 -3.57
C GLU A 17 15.15 -7.22 -3.26
N ASN A 18 15.86 -6.68 -4.27
CA ASN A 18 17.24 -6.20 -4.08
C ASN A 18 17.32 -4.68 -3.86
N GLY A 19 16.31 -3.91 -4.30
CA GLY A 19 16.32 -2.45 -4.21
C GLY A 19 15.48 -1.86 -3.08
N GLY A 20 14.37 -2.51 -2.73
CA GLY A 20 13.42 -2.04 -1.74
C GLY A 20 13.88 -2.28 -0.31
N ARG A 21 13.42 -1.43 0.62
CA ARG A 21 13.62 -1.64 2.05
C ARG A 21 12.30 -1.61 2.81
N LEU A 22 12.18 -2.50 3.78
CA LEU A 22 10.95 -2.69 4.55
C LEU A 22 10.57 -1.45 5.36
N ASP A 23 11.56 -0.84 6.03
CA ASP A 23 11.40 0.38 6.83
C ASP A 23 10.97 1.59 5.99
N LYS A 24 11.54 1.74 4.79
CA LYS A 24 11.17 2.82 3.85
C LYS A 24 9.78 2.62 3.27
N GLN A 25 9.45 1.39 2.87
CA GLN A 25 8.12 1.08 2.34
C GLN A 25 7.03 1.19 3.42
N SER A 26 7.33 0.90 4.69
CA SER A 26 6.35 1.07 5.76
C SER A 26 6.10 2.54 6.08
N LEU A 27 7.11 3.41 5.95
CA LEU A 27 6.90 4.87 5.97
C LEU A 27 6.08 5.36 4.78
N LYS A 28 6.30 4.80 3.58
CA LYS A 28 5.49 5.10 2.40
C LYS A 28 4.01 4.77 2.65
N LEU A 29 3.70 3.67 3.32
CA LEU A 29 2.31 3.35 3.69
C LEU A 29 1.71 4.39 4.64
N SER A 30 2.48 4.91 5.60
CA SER A 30 2.03 6.02 6.45
C SER A 30 1.78 7.31 5.67
N GLU A 31 2.59 7.60 4.66
CA GLU A 31 2.40 8.73 3.74
C GLU A 31 1.07 8.61 2.99
N GLU A 32 0.83 7.48 2.31
CA GLU A 32 -0.42 7.24 1.57
C GLU A 32 -1.65 7.27 2.48
N PHE A 33 -1.53 6.73 3.70
CA PHE A 33 -2.59 6.81 4.71
C PHE A 33 -2.85 8.26 5.15
N GLY A 34 -1.82 9.09 5.26
CA GLY A 34 -1.94 10.52 5.52
C GLY A 34 -2.69 11.24 4.40
N GLU A 35 -2.43 10.89 3.14
CA GLU A 35 -3.17 11.41 1.98
C GLU A 35 -4.63 10.98 2.00
N LEU A 36 -4.91 9.72 2.34
CA LEU A 36 -6.26 9.21 2.53
C LEU A 36 -7.01 10.00 3.62
N CYS A 37 -6.36 10.26 4.76
CA CYS A 37 -6.92 11.11 5.81
C CYS A 37 -7.22 12.53 5.30
N ALA A 38 -6.30 13.12 4.53
CA ALA A 38 -6.48 14.45 3.95
C ALA A 38 -7.64 14.48 2.93
N GLY A 39 -7.75 13.47 2.08
CA GLY A 39 -8.84 13.29 1.12
C GLY A 39 -10.20 13.26 1.81
N TYR A 40 -10.32 12.40 2.84
CA TYR A 40 -11.54 12.27 3.62
C TYR A 40 -11.93 13.56 4.34
N LEU A 41 -11.00 14.18 5.09
CA LEU A 41 -11.28 15.41 5.86
C LEU A 41 -11.66 16.59 4.97
N LYS A 42 -11.08 16.68 3.77
CA LYS A 42 -11.35 17.75 2.80
C LYS A 42 -12.53 17.43 1.87
N LYS A 43 -13.17 16.26 2.03
CA LYS A 43 -14.23 15.77 1.12
C LYS A 43 -13.79 15.74 -0.35
N ASN A 44 -12.52 15.41 -0.58
CA ASN A 44 -11.98 15.26 -1.92
C ASN A 44 -12.08 13.79 -2.34
N GLU A 45 -13.14 13.46 -3.08
CA GLU A 45 -13.43 12.10 -3.54
C GLU A 45 -12.30 11.52 -4.39
N GLN A 46 -11.73 12.31 -5.30
CA GLN A 46 -10.65 11.85 -6.18
C GLN A 46 -9.44 11.42 -5.36
N LEU A 47 -8.95 12.31 -4.50
CA LEU A 47 -7.82 12.02 -3.61
C LEU A 47 -8.11 10.83 -2.69
N THR A 48 -9.35 10.71 -2.18
CA THR A 48 -9.73 9.60 -1.31
C THR A 48 -9.63 8.25 -2.04
N LYS A 49 -10.12 8.18 -3.29
CA LYS A 49 -10.06 6.97 -4.12
C LYS A 49 -8.62 6.61 -4.49
N ASP A 50 -7.84 7.60 -4.89
CA ASP A 50 -6.43 7.42 -5.27
C ASP A 50 -5.64 6.87 -4.07
N SER A 51 -5.72 7.54 -2.91
CA SER A 51 -4.98 7.12 -1.71
C SER A 51 -5.41 5.76 -1.15
N ILE A 52 -6.68 5.33 -1.33
CA ILE A 52 -7.09 3.94 -1.00
C ILE A 52 -6.32 2.94 -1.86
N GLY A 53 -6.24 3.21 -3.17
CA GLY A 53 -5.51 2.39 -4.12
C GLY A 53 -4.01 2.37 -3.85
N ASP A 54 -3.42 3.54 -3.59
CA ASP A 54 -1.99 3.68 -3.30
C ASP A 54 -1.58 2.96 -2.02
N CYS A 55 -2.39 3.05 -0.96
CA CYS A 55 -2.18 2.22 0.24
C CYS A 55 -2.15 0.73 -0.12
N ALA A 56 -3.09 0.26 -0.94
CA ALA A 56 -3.13 -1.14 -1.36
C ALA A 56 -1.90 -1.54 -2.19
N VAL A 57 -1.42 -0.69 -3.09
CA VAL A 57 -0.18 -0.89 -3.85
C VAL A 57 1.02 -1.04 -2.90
N VAL A 58 1.17 -0.15 -1.92
CA VAL A 58 2.29 -0.23 -0.96
C VAL A 58 2.20 -1.50 -0.11
N ILE A 59 1.00 -1.91 0.31
CA ILE A 59 0.82 -3.18 1.05
C ILE A 59 1.27 -4.38 0.22
N VAL A 60 1.06 -4.40 -1.11
CA VAL A 60 1.63 -5.45 -1.98
C VAL A 60 3.15 -5.46 -1.91
N GLY A 61 3.80 -4.29 -2.00
CA GLY A 61 5.26 -4.17 -1.88
C GLY A 61 5.78 -4.68 -0.54
N LEU A 62 5.12 -4.30 0.57
CA LEU A 62 5.46 -4.77 1.91
C LEU A 62 5.34 -6.28 2.05
N ALA A 63 4.25 -6.87 1.55
CA ALA A 63 4.03 -8.31 1.57
C ALA A 63 5.11 -9.07 0.78
N LEU A 64 5.54 -8.54 -0.35
CA LEU A 64 6.66 -9.09 -1.14
C LEU A 64 7.98 -9.04 -0.36
N LEU A 65 8.30 -7.90 0.27
CA LEU A 65 9.55 -7.73 1.04
C LEU A 65 9.66 -8.68 2.24
N ILE A 66 8.55 -8.97 2.93
CA ILE A 66 8.54 -9.95 4.05
C ILE A 66 8.45 -11.41 3.58
N LYS A 67 8.34 -11.63 2.26
CA LYS A 67 8.20 -12.93 1.58
C LYS A 67 6.95 -13.70 2.03
N GLU A 68 5.83 -12.98 2.14
CA GLU A 68 4.52 -13.55 2.48
C GLU A 68 3.61 -13.71 1.25
N ASP A 69 2.58 -14.54 1.38
CA ASP A 69 1.60 -14.75 0.32
C ASP A 69 0.65 -13.56 0.17
N VAL A 70 0.98 -12.70 -0.79
CA VAL A 70 0.16 -11.54 -1.19
C VAL A 70 -1.28 -11.96 -1.51
N GLN A 71 -1.49 -13.07 -2.21
CA GLN A 71 -2.83 -13.50 -2.61
C GLN A 71 -3.67 -13.91 -1.39
N GLY A 72 -3.07 -14.67 -0.47
CA GLY A 72 -3.68 -15.02 0.80
C GLY A 72 -4.04 -13.80 1.66
N ILE A 73 -3.15 -12.80 1.76
CA ILE A 73 -3.42 -11.55 2.50
C ILE A 73 -4.67 -10.85 1.95
N PHE A 74 -4.74 -10.66 0.63
CA PHE A 74 -5.87 -9.96 0.01
C PHE A 74 -7.16 -10.77 0.05
N LYS A 75 -7.10 -12.09 -0.11
CA LYS A 75 -8.26 -12.97 -0.01
C LYS A 75 -8.85 -12.98 1.39
N ASP A 76 -8.02 -13.11 2.43
CA ASP A 76 -8.47 -13.13 3.82
C ASP A 76 -9.06 -11.79 4.29
N SER A 77 -8.71 -10.70 3.58
CA SER A 77 -9.26 -9.36 3.82
C SER A 77 -10.69 -9.19 3.32
N GLU A 78 -11.22 -10.06 2.45
CA GLU A 78 -12.56 -9.95 1.84
C GLU A 78 -13.71 -10.21 2.81
N ILE A 79 -13.44 -10.96 3.88
CA ILE A 79 -14.45 -11.26 4.91
C ILE A 79 -14.40 -10.17 5.97
N PHE A 80 -15.41 -9.30 5.96
CA PHE A 80 -15.57 -8.23 6.94
C PHE A 80 -17.04 -7.92 7.22
N ARG A 81 -17.27 -7.21 8.32
CA ARG A 81 -18.57 -6.62 8.65
C ARG A 81 -18.49 -5.11 8.42
N GLU A 82 -19.64 -4.47 8.28
CA GLU A 82 -19.68 -3.02 8.23
C GLU A 82 -19.30 -2.46 9.60
N GLU A 83 -18.46 -1.42 9.57
CA GLU A 83 -17.97 -0.70 10.74
C GLU A 83 -18.08 0.80 10.45
N GLU A 84 -18.14 1.61 11.52
CA GLU A 84 -18.12 3.06 11.37
C GLU A 84 -16.82 3.49 10.68
N VAL A 85 -16.92 4.35 9.67
CA VAL A 85 -15.76 4.79 8.87
C VAL A 85 -14.63 5.33 9.76
N MET A 86 -14.95 6.09 10.81
CA MET A 86 -13.96 6.64 11.73
C MET A 86 -13.23 5.56 12.55
N GLU A 87 -13.91 4.48 12.93
CA GLU A 87 -13.28 3.33 13.57
C GLU A 87 -12.36 2.59 12.60
N CYS A 88 -12.71 2.50 11.32
CA CYS A 88 -11.81 1.95 10.31
C CYS A 88 -10.54 2.79 10.12
N PHE A 89 -10.63 4.13 10.12
CA PHE A 89 -9.45 4.99 10.08
C PHE A 89 -8.52 4.77 11.28
N LYS A 90 -9.08 4.64 12.49
CA LYS A 90 -8.30 4.33 13.70
C LYS A 90 -7.64 2.96 13.59
N SER A 91 -8.40 1.92 13.23
CA SER A 91 -7.90 0.56 13.12
C SER A 91 -6.86 0.40 12.02
N LEU A 92 -7.04 1.06 10.87
CA LEU A 92 -6.02 1.12 9.82
C LEU A 92 -4.71 1.71 10.35
N ASN A 93 -4.77 2.84 11.06
CA ASN A 93 -3.60 3.45 11.69
C ASN A 93 -2.92 2.52 12.71
N VAL A 94 -3.70 1.83 13.54
CA VAL A 94 -3.17 0.83 14.49
C VAL A 94 -2.42 -0.26 13.75
N HIS A 95 -2.98 -0.85 12.69
CA HIS A 95 -2.30 -1.91 11.94
C HIS A 95 -1.06 -1.43 11.19
N ILE A 96 -1.05 -0.20 10.67
CA ILE A 96 0.16 0.40 10.08
C ILE A 96 1.25 0.54 11.16
N SER A 97 0.89 1.07 12.33
CA SER A 97 1.83 1.28 13.44
C SER A 97 2.37 -0.05 13.99
N GLU A 98 1.50 -1.04 14.18
CA GLU A 98 1.87 -2.39 14.63
C GLU A 98 2.74 -3.12 13.60
N PHE A 99 2.50 -2.92 12.30
CA PHE A 99 3.40 -3.41 11.27
C PHE A 99 4.80 -2.79 11.41
N GLN A 100 4.88 -1.46 11.59
CA GLN A 100 6.14 -0.74 11.75
C GLN A 100 6.92 -1.17 12.99
N LEU A 101 6.24 -1.53 14.09
CA LEU A 101 6.88 -2.06 15.30
C LEU A 101 7.33 -3.52 15.13
N SER A 102 6.48 -4.35 14.52
CA SER A 102 6.71 -5.80 14.39
C SER A 102 7.73 -6.17 13.32
N GLN A 103 7.94 -5.31 12.31
CA GLN A 103 8.91 -5.55 11.24
C GLN A 103 10.34 -5.72 11.78
N ASP A 104 10.67 -5.03 12.88
CA ASP A 104 12.00 -5.09 13.52
C ASP A 104 12.18 -6.34 14.40
N LEU A 105 11.06 -7.00 14.78
CA LEU A 105 11.05 -8.18 15.65
C LEU A 105 11.08 -9.50 14.87
N ALA A 106 11.13 -9.45 13.54
CA ALA A 106 11.11 -10.60 12.63
C ALA A 106 9.89 -11.54 12.79
N ASP A 107 8.78 -11.07 13.41
CA ASP A 107 7.54 -11.85 13.50
C ASP A 107 6.71 -11.69 12.21
N LYS A 108 6.96 -12.60 11.27
CA LYS A 108 6.25 -12.64 9.98
C LYS A 108 4.75 -12.85 10.13
N LYS A 109 4.30 -13.60 11.13
CA LYS A 109 2.86 -13.86 11.33
C LYS A 109 2.15 -12.58 11.74
N LEU A 110 2.75 -11.81 12.64
CA LEU A 110 2.23 -10.52 13.07
C LEU A 110 2.26 -9.50 11.92
N CYS A 111 3.35 -9.45 11.16
CA CYS A 111 3.44 -8.59 9.95
C CYS A 111 2.32 -8.92 8.96
N ARG A 112 2.14 -10.20 8.62
CA ARG A 112 1.08 -10.67 7.72
C ARG A 112 -0.32 -10.30 8.25
N TYR A 113 -0.55 -10.51 9.54
CA TYR A 113 -1.81 -10.15 10.20
C TYR A 113 -2.11 -8.66 10.03
N ASN A 114 -1.14 -7.80 10.33
CA ASN A 114 -1.31 -6.35 10.22
C ASN A 114 -1.55 -5.90 8.77
N LEU A 115 -0.82 -6.43 7.78
CA LEU A 115 -1.08 -6.13 6.37
C LEU A 115 -2.48 -6.56 5.94
N MET A 116 -2.92 -7.76 6.34
CA MET A 116 -4.27 -8.23 6.02
C MET A 116 -5.35 -7.30 6.59
N TYR A 117 -5.18 -6.84 7.83
CA TYR A 117 -6.19 -6.00 8.46
C TYR A 117 -6.15 -4.58 7.89
N ALA A 118 -4.99 -4.08 7.51
CA ALA A 118 -4.88 -2.82 6.77
C ALA A 118 -5.69 -2.88 5.46
N VAL A 119 -5.53 -3.94 4.64
CA VAL A 119 -6.35 -4.11 3.42
C VAL A 119 -7.84 -4.22 3.77
N ARG A 120 -8.19 -4.96 4.82
CA ARG A 120 -9.59 -5.09 5.26
C ARG A 120 -10.21 -3.73 5.58
N HIS A 121 -9.51 -2.87 6.32
CA HIS A 121 -10.04 -1.55 6.66
C HIS A 121 -10.12 -0.63 5.44
N LEU A 122 -9.20 -0.72 4.48
CA LEU A 122 -9.33 -0.01 3.19
C LEU A 122 -10.60 -0.43 2.44
N ARG A 123 -10.94 -1.74 2.42
CA ARG A 123 -12.18 -2.25 1.82
C ARG A 123 -13.44 -1.77 2.54
N ILE A 124 -13.40 -1.72 3.87
CA ILE A 124 -14.55 -1.20 4.64
C ILE A 124 -14.70 0.30 4.40
N ILE A 125 -13.60 1.08 4.43
CA ILE A 125 -13.62 2.52 4.14
C ILE A 125 -14.20 2.77 2.74
N SER A 126 -13.71 2.07 1.71
CA SER A 126 -14.23 2.24 0.35
C SER A 126 -15.73 1.96 0.30
N LYS A 127 -16.18 0.85 0.88
CA LYS A 127 -17.60 0.47 0.91
C LYS A 127 -18.45 1.50 1.66
N SER A 128 -18.02 1.94 2.84
CA SER A 128 -18.73 2.92 3.67
C SER A 128 -18.85 4.29 3.00
N LEU A 129 -17.94 4.63 2.09
CA LEU A 129 -17.97 5.86 1.30
C LEU A 129 -18.67 5.70 -0.06
N GLY A 130 -19.16 4.50 -0.41
CA GLY A 130 -19.83 4.23 -1.67
C GLY A 130 -18.88 4.01 -2.87
N TYR A 131 -17.65 3.60 -2.62
CA TYR A 131 -16.62 3.32 -3.63
C TYR A 131 -16.34 1.81 -3.76
N SER A 132 -15.90 1.38 -4.95
CA SER A 132 -15.33 0.04 -5.13
C SER A 132 -13.85 0.05 -4.76
N PHE A 133 -13.45 -0.87 -3.89
CA PHE A 133 -12.02 -1.10 -3.57
C PHE A 133 -11.24 -1.52 -4.83
N GLU A 134 -11.82 -2.40 -5.64
CA GLU A 134 -11.22 -2.91 -6.87
C GLU A 134 -10.99 -1.79 -7.89
N GLU A 135 -11.93 -0.85 -8.02
CA GLU A 135 -11.76 0.33 -8.88
C GLU A 135 -10.66 1.26 -8.35
N CYS A 136 -10.64 1.55 -7.04
CA CYS A 136 -9.57 2.36 -6.42
C CYS A 136 -8.20 1.73 -6.65
N PHE A 137 -8.10 0.41 -6.49
CA PHE A 137 -6.85 -0.32 -6.68
C PHE A 137 -6.41 -0.36 -8.15
N GLU A 138 -7.34 -0.54 -9.09
CA GLU A 138 -7.01 -0.48 -10.52
C GLU A 138 -6.61 0.95 -10.94
N LEU A 139 -7.22 2.00 -10.39
CA LEU A 139 -6.80 3.39 -10.62
C LEU A 139 -5.33 3.59 -10.24
N ALA A 140 -4.94 3.23 -9.02
CA ALA A 140 -3.54 3.31 -8.58
C ALA A 140 -2.60 2.48 -9.47
N TYR A 141 -3.00 1.27 -9.89
CA TYR A 141 -2.22 0.50 -10.85
C TYR A 141 -2.02 1.24 -12.19
N GLN A 142 -3.08 1.86 -12.72
CA GLN A 142 -3.00 2.61 -13.98
C GLN A 142 -2.05 3.80 -13.88
N GLU A 143 -1.87 4.40 -12.70
CA GLU A 143 -0.88 5.46 -12.49
C GLU A 143 0.55 4.96 -12.43
N ILE A 144 0.79 3.75 -11.91
CA ILE A 144 2.14 3.22 -11.74
C ILE A 144 2.63 2.41 -12.93
N LYS A 145 1.74 1.79 -13.71
CA LYS A 145 2.09 0.75 -14.70
C LYS A 145 3.27 1.11 -15.62
N ASP A 146 3.31 2.36 -16.08
CA ASP A 146 4.31 2.86 -17.04
C ASP A 146 5.43 3.67 -16.35
N ARG A 147 5.42 3.80 -15.01
CA ARG A 147 6.45 4.53 -14.26
C ARG A 147 7.81 3.86 -14.47
N LYS A 148 8.75 4.63 -15.03
CA LYS A 148 10.17 4.28 -15.09
C LYS A 148 10.88 4.84 -13.87
N GLY A 149 11.97 4.19 -13.46
CA GLY A 149 12.71 4.58 -12.27
C GLY A 149 13.57 3.44 -11.73
N ARG A 150 14.25 3.71 -10.63
CA ARG A 150 15.08 2.72 -9.91
C ARG A 150 14.96 2.91 -8.41
N TRP A 151 15.25 1.85 -7.66
CA TRP A 151 15.37 1.93 -6.21
C TRP A 151 16.65 2.66 -5.80
N ILE A 152 16.52 3.66 -4.94
CA ILE A 152 17.63 4.40 -4.33
C ILE A 152 17.37 4.44 -2.82
N ASP A 153 18.28 3.86 -2.03
CA ASP A 153 18.18 3.75 -0.57
C ASP A 153 16.81 3.22 -0.08
N GLY A 154 16.27 2.19 -0.75
CA GLY A 154 15.02 1.54 -0.34
C GLY A 154 13.73 2.18 -0.85
N THR A 155 13.82 3.30 -1.58
CA THR A 155 12.67 4.00 -2.17
C THR A 155 12.73 3.96 -3.69
N PHE A 156 11.59 3.72 -4.35
CA PHE A 156 11.51 3.80 -5.80
C PHE A 156 11.50 5.27 -6.22
N VAL A 157 12.56 5.70 -6.92
CA VAL A 157 12.69 7.06 -7.45
C VAL A 157 12.34 7.04 -8.93
N LYS A 158 11.38 7.87 -9.33
CA LYS A 158 10.95 8.01 -10.73
C LYS A 158 12.12 8.50 -11.59
N GLU A 159 12.14 8.11 -12.85
CA GLU A 159 13.19 8.50 -13.80
C GLU A 159 13.37 10.03 -13.90
N GLU A 160 12.27 10.79 -13.86
CA GLU A 160 12.26 12.26 -13.87
C GLU A 160 12.82 12.92 -12.59
N ASP A 161 12.82 12.19 -11.47
CA ASP A 161 13.31 12.65 -10.17
C ASP A 161 14.75 12.17 -9.89
N LEU A 162 15.36 11.44 -10.82
CA LEU A 162 16.71 10.93 -10.63
C LEU A 162 17.73 12.09 -10.60
N PRO A 163 18.67 12.07 -9.64
CA PRO A 163 19.73 13.08 -9.60
C PRO A 163 20.56 12.97 -10.88
N ASN A 164 20.72 14.09 -11.61
CA ASN A 164 21.59 14.16 -12.78
C ASN A 164 23.00 13.68 -12.40
N GLU A 165 23.46 12.59 -13.00
CA GLU A 165 24.78 11.98 -12.75
C GLU A 165 25.97 12.87 -13.21
N THR A 166 25.74 14.13 -13.58
CA THR A 166 26.76 15.08 -14.08
C THR A 166 27.43 15.94 -13.01
N LYS A 167 27.27 15.63 -11.72
CA LYS A 167 27.93 16.36 -10.62
C LYS A 167 28.49 15.43 -9.54
N ILE A 168 29.48 14.61 -9.89
CA ILE A 168 30.53 14.14 -8.97
C ILE A 168 31.85 14.13 -9.74
#